data_AF-A0A9P7E1K4-F1
#
_entry.id   AF-A0A9P7E1K4-F1
#
_cell.length_a   1.000
_cell.length_b   1.000
_cell.length_c   1.000
_cell.angle_alpha   90.00
_cell.angle_beta   90.00
_cell.angle_gamma   90.00
#
_symmetry.space_group_name_H-M   'P 1'
#
loop_
_entity.id
_entity.type
_entity.pdbx_description
1 polymer ?
#
loop_
_entity_poly.entity_id
_entity_poly.type
_entity_poly.pdbx_seq_one_letter_code
_entity_poly.pdbx_strand_id
1 'polypeptide(L)'
;LIWLYGMAGVGKSAIVFTIAERMRGLKVTEQTSVEKQLRGTFFFLHKYMKCCMTGYFFVTLVYQFATNSPSIWKDVNRAIRDNPTLLDPDKSLCDQMEALFLQPLQNLQLKLCGCLPLTFVIDALDE
;
A
#
# COMPACT_ATOMS: atom_id res chain seq x y z
N LEU A 1 -0.89 11.42 -8.01
CA LEU A 1 -2.14 10.97 -7.36
C LEU A 1 -3.23 10.95 -8.42
N ILE A 2 -3.95 9.83 -8.57
CA ILE A 2 -5.15 9.76 -9.42
C ILE A 2 -6.33 9.54 -8.47
N TRP A 3 -7.34 10.40 -8.54
CA TRP A 3 -8.52 10.35 -7.68
C TRP A 3 -9.77 10.07 -8.52
N LEU A 4 -10.46 8.96 -8.24
CA LEU A 4 -11.69 8.59 -8.94
C LEU A 4 -12.89 8.99 -8.09
N TYR A 5 -13.69 9.94 -8.57
CA TYR A 5 -14.88 10.45 -7.87
C TYR A 5 -16.14 10.32 -8.73
N GLY A 6 -17.30 10.32 -8.09
CA GLY A 6 -18.60 10.16 -8.74
C GLY A 6 -19.67 9.69 -7.76
N MET A 7 -20.93 9.69 -8.19
CA MET A 7 -22.06 9.31 -7.34
C MET A 7 -21.94 7.87 -6.79
N ALA A 8 -22.63 7.57 -5.69
CA ALA A 8 -22.74 6.20 -5.20
C ALA A 8 -23.37 5.28 -6.27
N GLY A 9 -22.91 4.04 -6.36
CA GLY A 9 -23.46 3.05 -7.29
C GLY A 9 -22.99 3.12 -8.75
N VAL A 10 -22.19 4.12 -9.16
CA VAL A 10 -21.68 4.23 -10.56
C VAL A 10 -20.54 3.26 -10.89
N GLY A 11 -20.20 2.35 -9.96
CA GLY A 11 -19.18 1.32 -10.19
C GLY A 11 -17.73 1.75 -9.97
N LYS A 12 -17.46 2.80 -9.19
CA LYS A 12 -16.09 3.27 -8.87
C LYS A 12 -15.20 2.13 -8.32
N SER A 13 -15.69 1.42 -7.30
CA SER A 13 -14.99 0.27 -6.72
C SER A 13 -14.71 -0.83 -7.75
N ALA A 14 -15.64 -1.08 -8.67
CA ALA A 14 -15.44 -2.05 -9.75
C ALA A 14 -14.33 -1.62 -10.72
N ILE A 15 -14.23 -0.32 -11.02
CA ILE A 15 -13.14 0.25 -11.82
C ILE A 15 -11.81 0.11 -11.07
N VAL A 16 -11.74 0.54 -9.80
CA VAL A 16 -10.53 0.47 -8.98
C VAL A 16 -10.05 -0.98 -8.82
N PHE A 17 -10.98 -1.91 -8.56
CA PHE A 17 -10.72 -3.34 -8.53
C PHE A 17 -10.16 -3.85 -9.86
N THR A 18 -10.81 -3.52 -10.98
CA THR A 18 -10.36 -3.94 -12.32
C THR A 18 -8.94 -3.43 -12.63
N ILE A 19 -8.62 -2.19 -12.23
CA ILE A 19 -7.28 -1.63 -12.37
C ILE A 19 -6.29 -2.42 -11.52
N ALA A 20 -6.59 -2.68 -10.24
CA ALA A 20 -5.72 -3.46 -9.37
C ALA A 20 -5.47 -4.88 -9.91
N GLU A 21 -6.51 -5.56 -10.41
CA GLU A 21 -6.42 -6.88 -11.04
C GLU A 21 -5.49 -6.86 -12.25
N ARG A 22 -5.69 -5.89 -13.17
CA ARG A 22 -4.84 -5.74 -14.36
C ARG A 22 -3.39 -5.48 -13.99
N MET A 23 -3.14 -4.58 -13.04
CA MET A 23 -1.79 -4.25 -12.59
C MET A 23 -1.10 -5.41 -11.85
N ARG A 24 -1.86 -6.24 -11.13
CA ARG A 24 -1.33 -7.48 -10.53
C ARG A 24 -0.98 -8.53 -11.58
N GLY A 25 -1.81 -8.65 -12.62
CA GLY A 25 -1.68 -9.63 -13.70
C GLY A 25 -0.60 -9.34 -14.74
N LEU A 26 -0.11 -8.10 -14.82
CA LEU A 26 1.04 -7.73 -15.65
C LEU A 26 2.30 -8.43 -15.12
N LYS A 27 2.62 -9.60 -15.71
CA LYS A 27 3.90 -10.28 -15.56
C LYS A 27 4.92 -9.64 -16.49
N VAL A 28 6.15 -9.49 -15.99
CA VAL A 28 7.34 -9.22 -16.79
C VAL A 28 7.44 -10.32 -17.87
N THR A 29 7.11 -10.00 -19.12
CA THR A 29 7.52 -10.81 -20.25
C THR A 29 8.96 -10.43 -20.58
N GLU A 30 9.78 -11.40 -20.97
CA GLU A 30 11.24 -11.27 -21.22
C GLU A 30 11.64 -10.20 -22.25
N GLN A 31 10.66 -9.55 -22.89
CA GLN A 31 10.84 -8.50 -23.89
C GLN A 31 10.37 -7.11 -23.42
N THR A 32 9.76 -7.00 -22.25
CA THR A 32 9.30 -5.72 -21.69
C THR A 32 9.73 -5.60 -20.23
N SER A 33 10.65 -4.67 -19.96
CA SER A 33 11.16 -4.31 -18.63
C SER A 33 10.12 -3.63 -17.71
N VAL A 34 8.83 -3.95 -17.87
CA VAL A 34 7.78 -3.43 -16.99
C VAL A 34 7.69 -4.35 -15.79
N GLU A 35 8.54 -4.09 -14.80
CA GLU A 35 8.42 -4.71 -13.48
C GLU A 35 7.00 -4.53 -12.92
N LYS A 36 6.55 -5.48 -12.10
CA LYS A 36 5.32 -5.36 -11.30
C LYS A 36 5.26 -3.99 -10.64
N GLN A 37 4.35 -3.14 -11.11
CA GLN A 37 4.24 -1.74 -10.69
C GLN A 37 3.39 -1.58 -9.42
N LEU A 38 2.50 -2.56 -9.15
CA LEU A 38 1.62 -2.56 -7.98
C LEU A 38 2.37 -3.07 -6.74
N ARG A 39 2.45 -2.21 -5.72
CA ARG A 39 3.15 -2.47 -4.45
C ARG A 39 2.19 -2.77 -3.30
N GLY A 40 0.93 -2.39 -3.42
CA GLY A 40 -0.11 -2.74 -2.45
C GLY A 40 -1.49 -2.30 -2.88
N THR A 41 -2.49 -2.94 -2.30
CA THR A 41 -3.91 -2.69 -2.50
C THR A 41 -4.63 -2.70 -1.16
N PHE A 42 -5.55 -1.75 -0.95
CA PHE A 42 -6.43 -1.75 0.20
C PHE A 42 -7.85 -1.35 -0.23
N PHE A 43 -8.84 -2.15 0.14
CA PHE A 43 -10.25 -1.89 -0.16
C PHE A 43 -10.98 -1.81 1.17
N PHE A 44 -11.54 -0.64 1.51
CA PHE A 44 -12.37 -0.50 2.70
C PHE A 44 -13.70 -1.25 2.48
N LEU A 45 -14.16 -1.98 3.50
CA LEU A 45 -15.37 -2.81 3.44
C LEU A 45 -16.34 -2.38 4.54
N HIS A 46 -17.43 -1.72 4.12
CA HIS A 46 -18.50 -1.22 4.97
C HIS A 46 -19.06 -2.23 5.99
N LYS A 47 -19.09 -3.53 5.65
CA LYS A 47 -19.71 -4.57 6.48
C LYS A 47 -18.92 -4.92 7.75
N TYR A 48 -17.68 -4.42 7.89
CA TYR A 48 -16.77 -4.73 9.01
C TYR A 48 -16.28 -3.48 9.77
N MET A 49 -16.97 -2.34 9.63
CA MET A 49 -16.48 -1.03 10.08
C MET A 49 -16.39 -0.80 11.60
N LYS A 50 -16.92 -1.68 12.46
CA LYS A 50 -17.04 -1.32 13.88
C LYS A 50 -15.76 -1.44 14.70
N CYS A 51 -14.78 -2.25 14.31
CA CYS A 51 -13.50 -2.30 15.02
C CYS A 51 -12.38 -2.66 14.03
N CYS A 52 -11.30 -1.87 14.02
CA CYS A 52 -9.97 -2.28 13.57
C CYS A 52 -9.59 -2.21 12.08
N MET A 53 -10.47 -1.97 11.09
CA MET A 53 -10.02 -2.03 9.68
C MET A 53 -9.08 -0.86 9.29
N THR A 54 -9.38 0.37 9.73
CA THR A 54 -8.54 1.55 9.42
C THR A 54 -7.17 1.47 10.11
N GLY A 55 -7.12 1.00 11.36
CA GLY A 55 -5.87 0.82 12.12
C GLY A 55 -4.88 -0.15 11.46
N TYR A 56 -5.34 -1.00 10.55
CA TYR A 56 -4.48 -1.89 9.76
C TYR A 56 -4.15 -1.35 8.36
N PHE A 57 -4.57 -0.15 8.00
CA PHE A 57 -4.38 0.40 6.66
C PHE A 57 -2.90 0.44 6.25
N PHE A 58 -2.08 1.18 7.00
CA PHE A 58 -0.64 1.31 6.69
C PHE A 58 0.11 0.00 6.93
N VAL A 59 -0.24 -0.75 7.97
CA VAL A 59 0.35 -2.05 8.28
C VAL A 59 0.12 -3.05 7.13
N THR A 60 -1.09 -3.08 6.57
CA THR A 60 -1.43 -3.97 5.45
C THR A 60 -0.67 -3.58 4.19
N LEU A 61 -0.68 -2.29 3.85
CA LEU A 61 0.02 -1.80 2.65
C LEU A 61 1.54 -2.02 2.76
N VAL A 62 2.13 -1.82 3.94
CA VAL A 62 3.58 -2.00 4.11
C VAL A 62 3.94 -3.47 4.05
N TYR A 63 3.12 -4.35 4.63
CA TYR A 63 3.32 -5.78 4.57
C TYR A 63 3.32 -6.28 3.12
N GLN A 64 2.32 -5.88 2.33
CA GLN A 64 2.23 -6.25 0.91
C GLN A 64 3.44 -5.74 0.11
N PHE A 65 3.87 -4.51 0.38
CA PHE A 65 5.03 -3.93 -0.29
C PHE A 65 6.32 -4.66 0.09
N ALA A 66 6.55 -4.85 1.38
CA ALA A 66 7.76 -5.48 1.92
C ALA A 66 7.88 -6.95 1.49
N THR A 67 6.77 -7.67 1.34
CA THR A 67 6.76 -9.05 0.81
C THR A 67 7.33 -9.13 -0.61
N ASN A 68 7.17 -8.09 -1.41
CA ASN A 68 7.63 -8.05 -2.80
C ASN A 68 8.91 -7.21 -2.98
N SER A 69 9.50 -6.68 -1.90
CA SER A 69 10.64 -5.76 -1.96
C SER A 69 11.61 -5.99 -0.81
N PRO A 70 12.67 -6.79 -1.01
CA PRO A 70 13.65 -7.09 0.05
C PRO A 70 14.32 -5.85 0.64
N SER A 71 14.48 -4.80 -0.16
CA SER A 71 15.09 -3.53 0.25
C SER A 71 14.29 -2.81 1.33
N ILE A 72 12.96 -2.82 1.25
CA ILE A 72 12.10 -2.17 2.25
C ILE A 72 11.83 -3.08 3.45
N TRP A 73 11.81 -4.40 3.23
CA TRP A 73 11.61 -5.40 4.28
C TRP A 73 12.55 -5.23 5.48
N LYS A 74 13.83 -4.90 5.24
CA LYS A 74 14.81 -4.70 6.31
C LYS A 74 14.49 -3.47 7.17
N ASP A 75 14.12 -2.37 6.53
CA ASP A 75 13.84 -1.09 7.19
C ASP A 75 12.53 -1.17 7.98
N VAL A 76 11.49 -1.79 7.40
CA VAL A 76 10.19 -2.02 8.07
C VAL A 76 10.33 -2.94 9.28
N ASN A 77 11.05 -4.06 9.15
CA ASN A 77 11.27 -4.95 10.29
C ASN A 77 12.07 -4.30 11.41
N ARG A 78 13.01 -3.41 11.08
CA ARG A 78 13.72 -2.64 12.10
C ARG A 78 12.73 -1.73 12.84
N ALA A 79 11.91 -0.96 12.13
CA ALA A 79 10.89 -0.10 12.75
C ALA A 79 9.94 -0.88 13.68
N ILE A 80 9.47 -2.06 13.26
CA ILE A 80 8.59 -2.92 14.07
C ILE A 80 9.31 -3.48 15.30
N ARG A 81 10.58 -3.91 15.16
CA ARG A 81 11.37 -4.39 16.30
C ARG A 81 11.64 -3.30 17.33
N ASP A 82 11.97 -2.09 16.85
CA ASP A 82 12.27 -0.95 17.70
C ASP A 82 11.00 -0.43 18.38
N ASN A 83 9.85 -0.51 17.71
CA ASN A 83 8.55 -0.15 18.27
C ASN A 83 7.42 -1.10 17.81
N PRO A 84 7.15 -2.18 18.56
CA PRO A 84 6.10 -3.15 18.23
C PRO A 84 4.67 -2.56 18.25
N THR A 85 4.46 -1.45 18.96
CA THR A 85 3.14 -0.78 19.04
C THR A 85 2.68 -0.24 17.68
N LEU A 86 3.57 -0.16 16.69
CA LEU A 86 3.21 0.20 15.31
C LEU A 86 2.25 -0.80 14.65
N LEU A 87 2.15 -2.03 15.17
CA LEU A 87 1.19 -3.04 14.69
C LEU A 87 -0.15 -3.01 15.41
N ASP A 88 -0.27 -2.21 16.47
CA ASP A 88 -1.51 -2.04 17.22
C ASP A 88 -2.52 -1.27 16.36
N PRO A 89 -3.74 -1.78 16.14
CA PRO A 89 -4.78 -1.06 15.42
C PRO A 89 -5.20 0.25 16.08
N ASP A 90 -4.98 0.41 17.39
CA ASP A 90 -5.29 1.64 18.13
C ASP A 90 -4.16 2.67 18.04
N LYS A 91 -3.01 2.31 17.43
CA LYS A 91 -1.92 3.25 17.18
C LYS A 91 -2.34 4.29 16.14
N SER A 92 -1.90 5.53 16.36
CA SER A 92 -2.10 6.62 15.42
C SER A 92 -1.66 6.24 14.01
N LEU A 93 -2.56 6.45 13.04
CA LEU A 93 -2.26 6.25 11.61
C LEU A 93 -1.10 7.11 11.14
N CYS A 94 -0.93 8.32 11.69
CA CYS A 94 0.20 9.18 11.37
C CYS A 94 1.52 8.53 11.83
N ASP A 95 1.54 7.94 13.03
CA ASP A 95 2.74 7.27 13.55
C ASP A 95 3.08 6.02 12.72
N GLN A 96 2.05 5.24 12.36
CA GLN A 96 2.20 4.10 11.46
C GLN A 96 2.72 4.55 10.08
N MET A 97 2.14 5.61 9.50
CA MET A 97 2.55 6.15 8.20
C MET A 97 4.01 6.62 8.22
N GLU A 98 4.40 7.38 9.24
CA GLU A 98 5.76 7.93 9.34
C GLU A 98 6.78 6.80 9.45
N ALA A 99 6.59 5.89 10.42
CA ALA A 99 7.58 4.87 10.75
C ALA A 99 7.59 3.69 9.76
N LEU A 100 6.42 3.27 9.24
CA LEU A 100 6.32 2.10 8.35
C LEU A 100 6.37 2.48 6.87
N PHE A 101 5.99 3.70 6.50
CA PHE A 101 5.90 4.12 5.09
C PHE A 101 6.94 5.16 4.72
N LEU A 102 6.91 6.35 5.34
CA LEU A 102 7.71 7.49 4.91
C LEU A 102 9.20 7.25 5.13
N GLN A 103 9.61 6.85 6.33
CA GLN A 103 11.02 6.59 6.63
C GLN A 103 11.61 5.46 5.77
N PRO A 104 10.95 4.29 5.61
CA PRO A 104 11.48 3.24 4.73
C PRO A 104 11.52 3.65 3.24
N LEU A 105 10.54 4.45 2.77
CA LEU A 105 10.54 4.96 1.40
C LEU A 105 11.63 6.00 1.13
N GLN A 106 11.90 6.91 2.07
CA GLN A 106 13.00 7.87 1.95
C GLN A 106 14.34 7.14 1.85
N ASN A 107 14.56 6.16 2.73
CA ASN A 107 15.75 5.31 2.67
C ASN A 107 15.84 4.53 1.36
N LEU A 108 14.71 4.11 0.80
CA LEU A 108 14.65 3.42 -0.48
C LEU A 108 14.96 4.37 -1.66
N GLN A 109 14.40 5.58 -1.68
CA GLN A 109 14.67 6.58 -2.72
C GLN A 109 16.16 6.95 -2.79
N LEU A 110 16.80 7.12 -1.63
CA LEU A 110 18.25 7.34 -1.54
C LEU A 110 19.05 6.16 -2.14
N LYS A 111 18.54 4.93 -2.04
CA LYS A 111 19.19 3.72 -2.58
C LYS A 111 18.89 3.48 -4.06
N LEU A 112 17.74 3.90 -4.56
CA LEU A 112 17.20 3.48 -5.87
C LEU A 112 17.42 4.47 -7.02
N CYS A 113 17.97 5.67 -6.78
CA CYS A 113 18.49 6.60 -7.80
C CYS A 113 17.73 6.61 -9.15
N GLY A 114 16.39 6.68 -9.14
CA GLY A 114 15.56 6.74 -10.36
C GLY A 114 14.72 5.50 -10.73
N CYS A 115 14.45 4.56 -9.82
CA CYS A 115 13.57 3.41 -10.10
C CYS A 115 12.11 3.77 -10.47
N LEU A 116 11.44 2.80 -11.12
CA LEU A 116 10.04 2.83 -11.58
C LEU A 116 9.06 3.36 -10.50
N PRO A 117 7.97 4.02 -10.92
CA PRO A 117 6.95 4.52 -10.01
C PRO A 117 6.32 3.40 -9.17
N LEU A 118 6.31 3.59 -7.84
CA LEU A 118 5.62 2.73 -6.89
C LEU A 118 4.13 3.05 -6.92
N THR A 119 3.29 2.09 -7.31
CA THR A 119 1.83 2.29 -7.37
C THR A 119 1.12 1.55 -6.23
N PHE A 120 0.26 2.26 -5.53
CA PHE A 120 -0.70 1.71 -4.57
C PHE A 120 -2.11 2.01 -5.04
N VAL A 121 -3.03 1.08 -4.81
CA VAL A 121 -4.45 1.24 -5.18
C VAL A 121 -5.30 1.16 -3.93
N ILE A 122 -6.12 2.18 -3.71
CA ILE A 122 -6.96 2.30 -2.51
C ILE A 122 -8.38 2.60 -2.99
N ASP A 123 -9.36 1.89 -2.46
CA ASP A 123 -10.79 2.10 -2.75
C ASP A 123 -11.55 2.43 -1.48
N ALA A 124 -12.57 3.29 -1.60
CA ALA A 124 -13.44 3.71 -0.49
C ALA A 124 -12.69 4.37 0.68
N LEU A 125 -11.73 5.25 0.38
CA LEU A 125 -10.95 6.00 1.39
C LEU A 125 -11.79 7.05 2.15
N ASP A 126 -12.94 7.44 1.60
CA ASP A 126 -13.90 8.35 2.21
C ASP A 126 -14.82 7.67 3.23
N GLU A 127 -14.72 6.35 3.40
CA GLU A 127 -15.31 5.64 4.56
C GLU A 127 -14.52 5.89 5.86
#